data_AF-A0A841WUF7-F1
#
_entry.id   AF-A0A841WUF7-F1
#
_cell.length_a   1.000
_cell.length_b   1.000
_cell.length_c   1.000
_cell.angle_alpha   90.00
_cell.angle_beta   90.00
_cell.angle_gamma   90.00
#
_symmetry.space_group_name_H-M   'P 1'
#
loop_
_entity.id
_entity.type
_entity.pdbx_description
1 polymer ?
#
loop_
_entity_poly.entity_id
_entity_poly.type
_entity_poly.pdbx_seq_one_letter_code
_entity_poly.pdbx_strand_id
1 'polypeptide(L)'
;MKKPIGQPKRPELRTRVDALLDSMIAKFYTEVPFSQHMLNGSEINMDYYKRHNIETILRLRLKRTVDALAIRYFTKHDPVQAKAWAKYTEEEMLHDSEFFVRDLEAVGVSKDAIYLQEPMLSTKLLMGYLLFDIEYKDSPLALISSVYFVEYTTVKTQPQWLDNLAKILGKDKIVGARGHVNLDLKDDHDDFVWDVLVSLLKTPEDDEKVLEHIRNIGRLYVAYFMELHQELIVGETEDLILGKSLDRSLLAQVS
;
A
#
# COMPACT_ATOMS: atom_id res chain seq x y z
N MET A 1 11.88 11.16 -28.02
CA MET A 1 12.10 12.51 -27.46
C MET A 1 11.20 12.63 -26.24
N LYS A 2 11.72 12.45 -25.01
CA LYS A 2 10.90 12.62 -23.80
C LYS A 2 10.39 14.07 -23.81
N LYS A 3 9.08 14.29 -23.63
CA LYS A 3 8.54 15.65 -23.43
C LYS A 3 9.32 16.28 -22.26
N PRO A 4 9.67 17.57 -22.31
CA PRO A 4 10.19 18.24 -21.13
C PRO A 4 9.18 18.05 -20.01
N ILE A 5 9.65 17.57 -18.85
CA ILE A 5 8.83 17.42 -17.65
C ILE A 5 8.33 18.84 -17.34
N GLY A 6 7.04 19.08 -17.59
CA GLY A 6 6.39 20.33 -17.20
C GLY A 6 6.46 20.44 -15.68
N GLN A 7 6.45 21.66 -15.14
CA GLN A 7 6.31 21.82 -13.69
C GLN A 7 5.08 21.02 -13.20
N PRO A 8 5.19 20.29 -12.09
CA PRO A 8 4.08 19.49 -11.58
C PRO A 8 2.88 20.39 -11.33
N LYS A 9 1.68 19.91 -11.71
CA LYS A 9 0.43 20.64 -11.44
C LYS A 9 0.29 20.88 -9.93
N ARG A 10 -0.20 22.05 -9.51
CA ARG A 10 -0.32 22.44 -8.10
C ARG A 10 0.97 22.17 -7.28
N PRO A 11 2.11 22.79 -7.64
CA PRO A 11 3.42 22.45 -7.07
C PRO A 11 3.52 22.73 -5.56
N GLU A 12 2.81 23.74 -5.05
CA GLU A 12 2.77 24.06 -3.62
C GLU A 12 2.06 22.96 -2.82
N LEU A 13 0.95 22.43 -3.32
CA LEU A 13 0.25 21.31 -2.70
C LEU A 13 1.10 20.05 -2.73
N ARG A 14 1.77 19.76 -3.87
CA ARG A 14 2.68 18.61 -3.97
C ARG A 14 3.77 18.68 -2.92
N THR A 15 4.40 19.85 -2.79
CA THR A 15 5.44 20.09 -1.78
C THR A 15 4.93 19.82 -0.36
N ARG A 16 3.71 20.25 -0.03
CA ARG A 16 3.08 19.98 1.28
C ARG A 16 2.82 18.50 1.51
N VAL A 17 2.27 17.81 0.50
CA VAL A 17 1.97 16.37 0.55
C VAL A 17 3.25 15.55 0.68
N ASP A 18 4.26 15.84 -0.13
CA ASP A 18 5.54 15.16 -0.13
C ASP A 18 6.26 15.33 1.22
N ALA A 19 6.25 16.55 1.78
CA ALA A 19 6.81 16.81 3.11
C ALA A 19 6.06 16.03 4.22
N LEU A 20 4.75 15.86 4.10
CA LEU A 20 3.96 15.04 5.02
C LEU A 20 4.37 13.56 4.92
N LEU A 21 4.49 13.03 3.70
CA LEU A 21 4.91 11.65 3.45
C LEU A 21 6.34 11.39 3.96
N ASP A 22 7.26 12.31 3.72
CA ASP A 22 8.64 12.23 4.24
C ASP A 22 8.66 12.19 5.78
N SER A 23 7.84 13.02 6.42
CA SER A 23 7.70 12.97 7.89
C SER A 23 7.12 11.63 8.36
N MET A 24 6.15 11.06 7.64
CA MET A 24 5.58 9.75 7.96
C MET A 24 6.60 8.62 7.80
N ILE A 25 7.39 8.61 6.73
CA ILE A 25 8.46 7.62 6.49
C ILE A 25 9.49 7.70 7.63
N ALA A 26 9.93 8.91 7.98
CA ALA A 26 10.89 9.10 9.07
C ALA A 26 10.34 8.56 10.40
N LYS A 27 9.10 8.93 10.76
CA LYS A 27 8.44 8.47 11.98
C LYS A 27 8.23 6.96 12.00
N PHE A 28 7.87 6.36 10.86
CA PHE A 28 7.68 4.92 10.76
C PHE A 28 8.91 4.15 11.25
N TYR A 29 10.11 4.52 10.76
CA TYR A 29 11.34 3.84 11.16
C TYR A 29 11.82 4.14 12.59
N THR A 30 11.31 5.21 13.22
CA THR A 30 11.66 5.55 14.61
C THR A 30 10.65 5.07 15.64
N GLU A 31 9.37 4.98 15.27
CA GLU A 31 8.26 4.76 16.20
C GLU A 31 7.61 3.38 16.05
N VAL A 32 7.62 2.77 14.87
CA VAL A 32 6.98 1.46 14.65
C VAL A 32 7.96 0.34 15.00
N PRO A 33 7.62 -0.57 15.93
CA PRO A 33 8.44 -1.71 16.28
C PRO A 33 8.78 -2.55 15.05
N PHE A 34 10.02 -3.03 14.98
CA PHE A 34 10.49 -3.93 13.93
C PHE A 34 10.41 -3.36 12.49
N SER A 35 10.09 -2.07 12.33
CA SER A 35 10.03 -1.37 11.04
C SER A 35 11.35 -1.39 10.26
N GLN A 36 12.48 -1.37 10.97
CA GLN A 36 13.82 -1.40 10.36
C GLN A 36 14.27 -2.81 9.95
N HIS A 37 13.50 -3.86 10.29
CA HIS A 37 13.90 -5.25 10.10
C HIS A 37 14.32 -5.55 8.65
N MET A 38 13.49 -5.15 7.69
CA MET A 38 13.75 -5.35 6.26
C MET A 38 14.83 -4.40 5.73
N LEU A 39 14.96 -3.22 6.34
CA LEU A 39 15.89 -2.17 5.91
C LEU A 39 17.34 -2.47 6.28
N ASN A 40 17.61 -2.89 7.52
CA ASN A 40 18.96 -3.02 8.04
C ASN A 40 19.18 -4.18 9.03
N GLY A 41 18.19 -5.07 9.19
CA GLY A 41 18.34 -6.26 10.02
C GLY A 41 19.49 -7.13 9.51
N SER A 42 20.34 -7.62 10.43
CA SER A 42 21.44 -8.53 10.11
C SER A 42 20.97 -9.95 9.77
N GLU A 43 19.76 -10.28 10.20
CA GLU A 43 19.06 -11.53 9.91
C GLU A 43 17.62 -11.20 9.51
N ILE A 44 17.02 -12.05 8.66
CA ILE A 44 15.63 -11.90 8.25
C ILE A 44 14.77 -12.95 8.97
N ASN A 45 13.76 -12.49 9.69
CA ASN A 45 12.71 -13.32 10.24
C ASN A 45 11.83 -13.77 9.06
N MET A 46 11.96 -15.04 8.70
CA MET A 46 11.33 -15.57 7.50
C MET A 46 9.80 -15.62 7.59
N ASP A 47 9.23 -15.78 8.78
CA ASP A 47 7.77 -15.81 8.94
C ASP A 47 7.20 -14.40 8.76
N TYR A 48 7.85 -13.39 9.35
CA TYR A 48 7.52 -11.98 9.14
C TYR A 48 7.63 -11.60 7.66
N TYR A 49 8.74 -11.97 7.01
CA TYR A 49 8.95 -11.74 5.58
C TYR A 49 7.85 -12.38 4.73
N LYS A 50 7.54 -13.65 4.98
CA LYS A 50 6.53 -14.40 4.21
C LYS A 50 5.15 -13.77 4.41
N ARG A 51 4.73 -13.50 5.64
CA ARG A 51 3.42 -12.90 5.90
C ARG A 51 3.32 -11.50 5.32
N HIS A 52 4.36 -10.68 5.41
CA HIS A 52 4.38 -9.35 4.78
C HIS A 52 4.12 -9.42 3.27
N ASN A 53 4.79 -10.34 2.57
CA ASN A 53 4.62 -10.50 1.12
C ASN A 53 3.25 -11.10 0.76
N ILE A 54 2.73 -12.02 1.58
CA ILE A 54 1.36 -12.53 1.45
C ILE A 54 0.35 -11.38 1.57
N GLU A 55 0.48 -10.51 2.58
CA GLU A 55 -0.41 -9.37 2.78
C GLU A 55 -0.31 -8.34 1.64
N THR A 56 0.87 -8.15 1.06
CA THR A 56 1.01 -7.33 -0.16
C THR A 56 0.20 -7.92 -1.33
N ILE A 57 0.27 -9.23 -1.55
CA ILE A 57 -0.55 -9.93 -2.58
C ILE A 57 -2.04 -9.78 -2.29
N LEU A 58 -2.48 -10.05 -1.06
CA LEU A 58 -3.88 -9.95 -0.67
C LEU A 58 -4.40 -8.52 -0.84
N ARG A 59 -3.61 -7.51 -0.44
CA ARG A 59 -3.96 -6.10 -0.61
C ARG A 59 -4.07 -5.70 -2.08
N LEU A 60 -3.14 -6.12 -2.95
CA LEU A 60 -3.23 -5.87 -4.39
C LEU A 60 -4.52 -6.46 -4.99
N ARG A 61 -4.87 -7.70 -4.60
CA ARG A 61 -6.08 -8.38 -5.06
C ARG A 61 -7.35 -7.65 -4.65
N LEU A 62 -7.43 -7.21 -3.39
CA LEU A 62 -8.58 -6.44 -2.91
C LEU A 62 -8.65 -5.07 -3.58
N LYS A 63 -7.51 -4.38 -3.73
CA LYS A 63 -7.42 -3.05 -4.34
C LYS A 63 -7.97 -3.02 -5.78
N ARG A 64 -7.76 -4.07 -6.58
CA ARG A 64 -8.30 -4.17 -7.96
C ARG A 64 -9.81 -3.96 -8.05
N THR A 65 -10.54 -4.38 -7.01
CA THR A 65 -12.00 -4.18 -6.96
C THR A 65 -12.35 -2.71 -6.75
N VAL A 66 -11.55 -1.99 -5.94
CA VAL A 66 -11.70 -0.55 -5.71
C VAL A 66 -11.26 0.25 -6.93
N ASP A 67 -10.19 -0.17 -7.63
CA ASP A 67 -9.77 0.43 -8.90
C ASP A 67 -10.86 0.33 -9.97
N ALA A 68 -11.54 -0.82 -10.07
CA ALA A 68 -12.67 -0.97 -10.99
C ALA A 68 -13.82 0.02 -10.68
N LEU A 69 -14.06 0.30 -9.39
CA LEU A 69 -15.03 1.32 -8.98
C LEU A 69 -14.58 2.74 -9.34
N ALA A 70 -13.28 3.03 -9.26
CA ALA A 70 -12.74 4.31 -9.71
C ALA A 70 -12.85 4.49 -11.23
N ILE A 71 -12.60 3.44 -12.01
CA ILE A 71 -12.89 3.44 -13.46
C ILE A 71 -14.37 3.75 -13.69
N ARG A 72 -15.28 3.07 -12.98
CA ARG A 72 -16.73 3.34 -13.06
C ARG A 72 -17.05 4.81 -12.73
N TYR A 73 -16.46 5.38 -11.69
CA TYR A 73 -16.63 6.80 -11.37
C TYR A 73 -16.18 7.67 -12.55
N PHE A 74 -14.94 7.50 -13.02
CA PHE A 74 -14.43 8.31 -14.13
C PHE A 74 -15.23 8.15 -15.42
N THR A 75 -15.77 6.96 -15.73
CA THR A 75 -16.60 6.81 -16.95
C THR A 75 -17.85 7.70 -16.94
N LYS A 76 -18.36 8.08 -15.76
CA LYS A 76 -19.49 9.00 -15.61
C LYS A 76 -19.09 10.47 -15.63
N HIS A 77 -17.88 10.80 -15.21
CA HIS A 77 -17.47 12.17 -14.89
C HIS A 77 -16.35 12.72 -15.78
N ASP A 78 -15.42 11.87 -16.22
CA ASP A 78 -14.24 12.24 -17.01
C ASP A 78 -13.74 11.03 -17.84
N PRO A 79 -14.13 10.91 -19.13
CA PRO A 79 -13.72 9.78 -19.97
C PRO A 79 -12.22 9.77 -20.30
N VAL A 80 -11.51 10.90 -20.20
CA VAL A 80 -10.06 10.95 -20.40
C VAL A 80 -9.37 10.27 -19.22
N GLN A 81 -9.78 10.61 -18.01
CA GLN A 81 -9.27 9.97 -16.80
C GLN A 81 -9.71 8.52 -16.69
N ALA A 82 -10.91 8.17 -17.17
CA ALA A 82 -11.35 6.77 -17.22
C ALA A 82 -10.40 5.91 -18.06
N LYS A 83 -10.03 6.39 -19.25
CA LYS A 83 -9.07 5.71 -20.12
C LYS A 83 -7.69 5.61 -19.46
N ALA A 84 -7.22 6.70 -18.86
CA ALA A 84 -5.91 6.74 -18.25
C ALA A 84 -5.81 5.81 -17.02
N TRP A 85 -6.79 5.85 -16.13
CA TRP A 85 -6.86 4.99 -14.96
C TRP A 85 -7.07 3.52 -15.34
N ALA A 86 -7.80 3.22 -16.41
CA ALA A 86 -7.93 1.86 -16.92
C ALA A 86 -6.58 1.28 -17.40
N LYS A 87 -5.72 2.09 -18.04
CA LYS A 87 -4.37 1.67 -18.43
C LYS A 87 -3.48 1.42 -17.21
N TYR A 88 -3.49 2.31 -16.23
CA TYR A 88 -2.79 2.10 -14.97
C TYR A 88 -3.26 0.81 -14.27
N THR A 89 -4.58 0.60 -14.22
CA THR A 89 -5.17 -0.59 -13.59
C THR A 89 -4.82 -1.87 -14.35
N GLU A 90 -4.71 -1.83 -15.68
CA GLU A 90 -4.23 -2.96 -16.50
C GLU A 90 -2.83 -3.42 -16.06
N GLU A 91 -1.91 -2.47 -15.90
CA GLU A 91 -0.54 -2.72 -15.44
C GLU A 91 -0.55 -3.36 -14.03
N GLU A 92 -1.29 -2.79 -13.08
CA GLU A 92 -1.40 -3.28 -11.69
C GLU A 92 -2.17 -4.61 -11.52
N MET A 93 -2.98 -5.00 -12.51
CA MET A 93 -3.92 -6.13 -12.41
C MET A 93 -3.23 -7.48 -12.20
N LEU A 94 -1.94 -7.60 -12.53
CA LEU A 94 -1.20 -8.86 -12.43
C LEU A 94 0.06 -8.78 -11.56
N HIS A 95 0.35 -7.61 -10.97
CA HIS A 95 1.54 -7.38 -10.13
C HIS A 95 1.71 -8.41 -8.99
N ASP A 96 0.61 -8.85 -8.36
CA ASP A 96 0.65 -9.91 -7.35
C ASP A 96 1.29 -11.20 -7.87
N SER A 97 0.82 -11.68 -9.02
CA SER A 97 1.21 -12.96 -9.63
C SER A 97 2.52 -12.90 -10.41
N GLU A 98 2.85 -11.77 -11.01
CA GLU A 98 4.05 -11.60 -11.83
C GLU A 98 5.32 -11.41 -10.99
N PHE A 99 5.18 -10.72 -9.85
CA PHE A 99 6.31 -10.33 -9.02
C PHE A 99 6.32 -11.07 -7.68
N PHE A 100 5.30 -10.92 -6.84
CA PHE A 100 5.39 -11.35 -5.44
C PHE A 100 5.16 -12.84 -5.20
N VAL A 101 4.28 -13.50 -5.97
CA VAL A 101 4.04 -14.95 -5.84
C VAL A 101 5.33 -15.75 -6.10
N ARG A 102 6.13 -15.35 -7.10
CA ARG A 102 7.37 -16.04 -7.46
C ARG A 102 8.43 -15.96 -6.37
N ASP A 103 8.58 -14.80 -5.74
CA ASP A 103 9.53 -14.61 -4.63
C ASP A 103 9.12 -15.48 -3.42
N LEU A 104 7.81 -15.56 -3.15
CA LEU A 104 7.26 -16.43 -2.10
C LEU A 104 7.46 -17.92 -2.37
N GLU A 105 7.27 -18.37 -3.62
CA GLU A 105 7.59 -19.74 -4.04
C GLU A 105 9.07 -20.05 -3.84
N ALA A 106 9.96 -19.10 -4.14
CA ALA A 106 11.40 -19.25 -3.97
C ALA A 106 11.83 -19.45 -2.50
N VAL A 107 10.99 -19.06 -1.54
CA VAL A 107 11.18 -19.28 -0.09
C VAL A 107 10.21 -20.31 0.51
N GLY A 108 9.58 -21.12 -0.35
CA GLY A 108 8.81 -22.31 0.03
C GLY A 108 7.35 -22.08 0.37
N VAL A 109 6.75 -20.96 -0.04
CA VAL A 109 5.30 -20.71 0.11
C VAL A 109 4.60 -20.98 -1.22
N SER A 110 3.69 -21.94 -1.25
CA SER A 110 2.92 -22.23 -2.46
C SER A 110 1.85 -21.18 -2.71
N LYS A 111 1.47 -21.00 -3.98
CA LYS A 111 0.37 -20.11 -4.39
C LYS A 111 -0.94 -20.39 -3.63
N ASP A 112 -1.27 -21.67 -3.44
CA ASP A 112 -2.47 -22.07 -2.70
C ASP A 112 -2.38 -21.64 -1.23
N ALA A 113 -1.20 -21.76 -0.60
CA ALA A 113 -1.00 -21.30 0.77
C ALA A 113 -1.16 -19.78 0.91
N ILE A 114 -0.79 -19.00 -0.13
CA ILE A 114 -1.01 -17.54 -0.15
C ILE A 114 -2.52 -17.25 -0.17
N TYR A 115 -3.28 -17.94 -1.02
CA TYR A 115 -4.69 -17.63 -1.25
C TYR A 115 -5.65 -18.22 -0.21
N LEU A 116 -5.20 -19.17 0.60
CA LEU A 116 -5.93 -19.66 1.77
C LEU A 116 -5.84 -18.71 2.96
N GLN A 117 -4.94 -17.73 2.93
CA GLN A 117 -4.80 -16.78 4.03
C GLN A 117 -5.84 -15.68 3.98
N GLU A 118 -6.40 -15.39 5.16
CA GLU A 118 -7.26 -14.24 5.35
C GLU A 118 -6.42 -12.96 5.48
N PRO A 119 -6.83 -11.86 4.81
CA PRO A 119 -6.18 -10.57 5.02
C PRO A 119 -6.29 -10.15 6.49
N MET A 120 -5.23 -9.50 6.98
CA MET A 120 -5.21 -8.85 8.30
C MET A 120 -6.38 -7.89 8.50
N LEU A 121 -6.79 -7.68 9.76
CA LEU A 121 -7.88 -6.76 10.08
C LEU A 121 -7.53 -5.34 9.62
N SER A 122 -6.30 -4.89 9.84
CA SER A 122 -5.79 -3.62 9.31
C SER A 122 -5.90 -3.51 7.78
N THR A 123 -5.56 -4.58 7.04
CA THR A 123 -5.74 -4.64 5.58
C THR A 123 -7.22 -4.52 5.19
N LYS A 124 -8.10 -5.23 5.90
CA LYS A 124 -9.57 -5.14 5.70
C LYS A 124 -10.09 -3.74 5.98
N LEU A 125 -9.63 -3.09 7.05
CA LEU A 125 -9.98 -1.71 7.41
C LEU A 125 -9.50 -0.70 6.37
N LEU A 126 -8.29 -0.89 5.83
CA LEU A 126 -7.80 -0.07 4.72
C LEU A 126 -8.72 -0.18 3.51
N MET A 127 -9.05 -1.39 3.07
CA MET A 127 -9.96 -1.58 1.93
C MET A 127 -11.37 -1.03 2.22
N GLY A 128 -11.89 -1.25 3.43
CA GLY A 128 -13.17 -0.69 3.87
C GLY A 128 -13.19 0.84 3.86
N TYR A 129 -12.09 1.48 4.25
CA TYR A 129 -11.95 2.94 4.19
C TYR A 129 -12.00 3.46 2.75
N LEU A 130 -11.31 2.80 1.81
CA LEU A 130 -11.34 3.19 0.40
C LEU A 130 -12.73 2.97 -0.22
N LEU A 131 -13.35 1.82 0.07
CA LEU A 131 -14.70 1.49 -0.38
C LEU A 131 -15.74 2.47 0.19
N PHE A 132 -15.60 2.90 1.43
CA PHE A 132 -16.49 3.88 2.04
C PHE A 132 -16.47 5.21 1.26
N ASP A 133 -15.30 5.71 0.87
CA ASP A 133 -15.25 6.98 0.12
C ASP A 133 -15.93 6.86 -1.25
N ILE A 134 -15.68 5.76 -1.98
CA ILE A 134 -16.17 5.61 -3.35
C ILE A 134 -17.63 5.14 -3.45
N GLU A 135 -18.08 4.23 -2.60
CA GLU A 135 -19.46 3.71 -2.66
C GLU A 135 -20.44 4.60 -1.87
N TYR A 136 -20.01 5.17 -0.73
CA TYR A 136 -20.90 5.96 0.11
C TYR A 136 -20.86 7.45 -0.21
N LYS A 137 -19.69 8.01 -0.54
CA LYS A 137 -19.56 9.44 -0.88
C LYS A 137 -19.45 9.73 -2.38
N ASP A 138 -19.45 8.70 -3.23
CA ASP A 138 -19.24 8.82 -4.67
C ASP A 138 -17.94 9.60 -4.99
N SER A 139 -16.86 9.28 -4.27
CA SER A 139 -15.57 9.96 -4.38
C SER A 139 -14.43 8.95 -4.48
N PRO A 140 -13.60 8.99 -5.54
CA PRO A 140 -12.39 8.17 -5.61
C PRO A 140 -11.22 8.77 -4.82
N LEU A 141 -11.40 9.91 -4.13
CA LEU A 141 -10.29 10.70 -3.58
C LEU A 141 -9.44 9.91 -2.57
N ALA A 142 -10.06 9.11 -1.71
CA ALA A 142 -9.32 8.23 -0.79
C ALA A 142 -8.45 7.20 -1.54
N LEU A 143 -8.97 6.57 -2.59
CA LEU A 143 -8.23 5.61 -3.39
C LEU A 143 -7.03 6.27 -4.07
N ILE A 144 -7.24 7.37 -4.79
CA ILE A 144 -6.14 8.02 -5.53
C ILE A 144 -5.07 8.54 -4.56
N SER A 145 -5.48 9.08 -3.41
CA SER A 145 -4.55 9.45 -2.33
C SER A 145 -3.76 8.25 -1.80
N SER A 146 -4.40 7.08 -1.69
CA SER A 146 -3.74 5.84 -1.28
C SER A 146 -2.76 5.32 -2.31
N VAL A 147 -3.05 5.47 -3.60
CA VAL A 147 -2.12 5.12 -4.66
C VAL A 147 -0.89 6.02 -4.58
N TYR A 148 -1.08 7.34 -4.52
CA TYR A 148 0.06 8.28 -4.42
C TYR A 148 0.91 8.00 -3.18
N PHE A 149 0.28 7.69 -2.03
CA PHE A 149 0.99 7.26 -0.83
C PHE A 149 1.88 6.04 -1.09
N VAL A 150 1.36 4.99 -1.74
CA VAL A 150 2.10 3.75 -2.00
C VAL A 150 3.23 3.96 -2.99
N GLU A 151 2.99 4.65 -4.11
CA GLU A 151 4.01 4.92 -5.13
C GLU A 151 5.17 5.72 -4.52
N TYR A 152 4.84 6.83 -3.84
CA TYR A 152 5.83 7.72 -3.25
C TYR A 152 6.68 7.00 -2.17
N THR A 153 6.03 6.25 -1.29
CA THR A 153 6.73 5.54 -0.22
C THR A 153 7.56 4.38 -0.76
N THR A 154 7.08 3.68 -1.79
CA THR A 154 7.77 2.56 -2.44
C THR A 154 9.07 3.01 -3.07
N VAL A 155 9.03 4.05 -3.90
CA VAL A 155 10.23 4.62 -4.56
C VAL A 155 11.32 4.99 -3.54
N LYS A 156 10.94 5.51 -2.37
CA LYS A 156 11.89 5.95 -1.35
C LYS A 156 12.43 4.83 -0.45
N THR A 157 11.66 3.77 -0.22
CA THR A 157 11.98 2.79 0.82
C THR A 157 12.37 1.41 0.28
N GLN A 158 11.67 0.91 -0.74
CA GLN A 158 11.87 -0.45 -1.22
C GLN A 158 13.25 -0.72 -1.84
N PRO A 159 13.92 0.22 -2.54
CA PRO A 159 15.27 -0.04 -3.05
C PRO A 159 16.25 -0.46 -1.95
N GLN A 160 16.21 0.21 -0.80
CA GLN A 160 17.09 -0.09 0.32
C GLN A 160 16.74 -1.42 1.00
N TRP A 161 15.45 -1.72 1.13
CA TRP A 161 14.99 -3.02 1.66
C TRP A 161 15.49 -4.16 0.79
N LEU A 162 15.27 -4.05 -0.53
CA LEU A 162 15.67 -5.06 -1.48
C LEU A 162 17.19 -5.21 -1.55
N ASP A 163 17.96 -4.14 -1.31
CA ASP A 163 19.42 -4.22 -1.23
C ASP A 163 19.87 -5.01 0.00
N ASN A 164 19.19 -4.87 1.13
CA ASN A 164 19.47 -5.66 2.32
C ASN A 164 19.04 -7.12 2.15
N LEU A 165 17.82 -7.34 1.65
CA LEU A 165 17.28 -8.69 1.38
C LEU A 165 18.14 -9.45 0.38
N ALA A 166 18.63 -8.80 -0.67
CA ALA A 166 19.54 -9.41 -1.64
C ALA A 166 20.84 -9.92 -1.00
N LYS A 167 21.35 -9.20 0.01
CA LYS A 167 22.58 -9.59 0.73
C LYS A 167 22.36 -10.81 1.62
N ILE A 168 21.18 -10.91 2.24
CA ILE A 168 20.90 -11.95 3.25
C ILE A 168 20.27 -13.19 2.62
N LEU A 169 19.25 -13.03 1.78
CA LEU A 169 18.49 -14.13 1.17
C LEU A 169 19.06 -14.59 -0.17
N GLY A 170 19.85 -13.74 -0.83
CA GLY A 170 20.29 -13.94 -2.20
C GLY A 170 19.39 -13.23 -3.22
N LYS A 171 19.99 -12.80 -4.34
CA LYS A 171 19.29 -12.03 -5.39
C LYS A 171 18.20 -12.84 -6.10
N ASP A 172 18.36 -14.15 -6.18
CA ASP A 172 17.42 -15.07 -6.81
C ASP A 172 16.08 -15.17 -6.06
N LYS A 173 16.06 -14.80 -4.77
CA LYS A 173 14.87 -14.85 -3.90
C LYS A 173 13.99 -13.61 -3.94
N ILE A 174 14.44 -12.55 -4.63
CA ILE A 174 13.76 -11.25 -4.66
C ILE A 174 13.65 -10.68 -6.07
N VAL A 175 13.70 -11.54 -7.09
CA VAL A 175 13.72 -11.13 -8.51
C VAL A 175 12.43 -10.41 -8.86
N GLY A 176 11.31 -10.89 -8.35
CA GLY A 176 9.99 -10.32 -8.59
C GLY A 176 9.86 -8.93 -8.00
N ALA A 177 10.07 -8.78 -6.68
CA ALA A 177 9.99 -7.50 -5.99
C ALA A 177 10.98 -6.47 -6.57
N ARG A 178 12.19 -6.90 -6.96
CA ARG A 178 13.13 -6.02 -7.67
C ARG A 178 12.64 -5.64 -9.06
N GLY A 179 11.99 -6.56 -9.77
CA GLY A 179 11.35 -6.32 -11.06
C GLY A 179 10.30 -5.23 -10.97
N HIS A 180 9.41 -5.31 -9.98
CA HIS A 180 8.38 -4.32 -9.72
C HIS A 180 8.97 -2.92 -9.45
N VAL A 181 9.89 -2.80 -8.49
CA VAL A 181 10.50 -1.48 -8.18
C VAL A 181 11.20 -0.87 -9.39
N ASN A 182 11.86 -1.69 -10.22
CA ASN A 182 12.50 -1.21 -11.44
C ASN A 182 11.50 -0.76 -12.52
N LEU A 183 10.28 -1.28 -12.50
CA LEU A 183 9.20 -0.86 -13.39
C LEU A 183 8.64 0.49 -12.92
N ASP A 184 8.29 0.63 -11.65
CA ASP A 184 7.77 1.88 -11.06
C ASP A 184 8.76 3.04 -11.26
N LEU A 185 10.06 2.80 -11.04
CA LEU A 185 11.12 3.79 -11.24
C LEU A 185 11.30 4.23 -12.70
N LYS A 186 10.84 3.43 -13.67
CA LYS A 186 10.95 3.74 -15.10
C LYS A 186 9.71 4.43 -15.65
N ASP A 187 8.55 4.12 -15.08
CA ASP A 187 7.26 4.49 -15.64
C ASP A 187 6.68 5.79 -15.05
N ASP A 188 7.42 6.46 -14.15
CA ASP A 188 7.09 7.77 -13.56
C ASP A 188 5.62 7.79 -13.03
N HIS A 189 5.19 6.69 -12.41
CA HIS A 189 3.80 6.49 -11.95
C HIS A 189 3.38 7.53 -10.91
N ASP A 190 4.30 8.06 -10.12
CA ASP A 190 4.02 9.10 -9.12
C ASP A 190 3.53 10.40 -9.77
N ASP A 191 4.15 10.85 -10.87
CA ASP A 191 3.72 12.01 -11.65
C ASP A 191 2.35 11.79 -12.28
N PHE A 192 2.08 10.59 -12.82
CA PHE A 192 0.78 10.24 -13.37
C PHE A 192 -0.32 10.27 -12.30
N VAL A 193 -0.09 9.60 -11.17
CA VAL A 193 -1.07 9.52 -10.07
C VAL A 193 -1.30 10.89 -9.46
N TRP A 194 -0.25 11.72 -9.34
CA TRP A 194 -0.38 13.10 -8.90
C TRP A 194 -1.30 13.89 -9.84
N ASP A 195 -1.11 13.77 -11.15
CA ASP A 195 -1.93 14.42 -12.15
C ASP A 195 -3.41 13.99 -12.08
N VAL A 196 -3.68 12.72 -11.79
CA VAL A 196 -5.05 12.23 -11.53
C VAL A 196 -5.60 12.79 -10.22
N LEU A 197 -4.81 12.80 -9.15
CA LEU A 197 -5.21 13.31 -7.85
C LEU A 197 -5.65 14.77 -7.93
N VAL A 198 -4.81 15.64 -8.51
CA VAL A 198 -5.12 17.07 -8.62
C VAL A 198 -6.27 17.37 -9.57
N SER A 199 -6.60 16.46 -10.51
CA SER A 199 -7.75 16.61 -11.39
C SER A 199 -9.09 16.49 -10.65
N LEU A 200 -9.09 15.86 -9.47
CA LEU A 200 -10.27 15.72 -8.61
C LEU A 200 -10.50 16.96 -7.73
N LEU A 201 -9.50 17.82 -7.55
CA LEU A 201 -9.51 18.92 -6.59
C LEU A 201 -10.08 20.19 -7.22
N LYS A 202 -11.17 20.71 -6.65
CA LYS A 202 -11.88 21.90 -7.16
C LYS A 202 -11.75 23.09 -6.22
N THR A 203 -11.56 22.82 -4.94
CA THR A 203 -11.59 23.82 -3.87
C THR A 203 -10.38 23.68 -2.93
N PRO A 204 -10.00 24.74 -2.19
CA PRO A 204 -8.98 24.63 -1.13
C PRO A 204 -9.34 23.59 -0.06
N GLU A 205 -10.62 23.36 0.19
CA GLU A 205 -11.10 22.32 1.11
C GLU A 205 -10.75 20.91 0.61
N ASP A 206 -10.66 20.70 -0.70
CA ASP A 206 -10.23 19.41 -1.26
C ASP A 206 -8.74 19.13 -1.01
N ASP A 207 -7.90 20.18 -0.97
CA ASP A 207 -6.49 20.05 -0.61
C ASP A 207 -6.33 19.51 0.83
N GLU A 208 -7.14 20.01 1.75
CA GLU A 208 -7.13 19.53 3.15
C GLU A 208 -7.68 18.10 3.26
N LYS A 209 -8.68 17.73 2.46
CA LYS A 209 -9.16 16.34 2.39
C LYS A 209 -8.08 15.38 1.91
N VAL A 210 -7.27 15.75 0.92
CA VAL A 210 -6.12 14.93 0.48
C VAL A 210 -5.16 14.69 1.64
N LEU A 211 -4.79 15.73 2.38
CA LEU A 211 -3.91 15.61 3.54
C LEU A 211 -4.53 14.77 4.66
N GLU A 212 -5.85 14.82 4.83
CA GLU A 212 -6.58 13.96 5.77
C GLU A 212 -6.57 12.50 5.32
N HIS A 213 -6.89 12.22 4.06
CA HIS A 213 -6.84 10.87 3.49
C HIS A 213 -5.44 10.27 3.67
N ILE A 214 -4.39 10.99 3.30
CA ILE A 214 -2.99 10.56 3.47
C ILE A 214 -2.67 10.24 4.93
N ARG A 215 -3.13 11.05 5.89
CA ARG A 215 -2.98 10.76 7.31
C ARG A 215 -3.71 9.49 7.74
N ASN A 216 -4.93 9.27 7.28
CA ASN A 216 -5.71 8.08 7.62
C ASN A 216 -5.11 6.82 6.99
N ILE A 217 -4.69 6.89 5.72
CA ILE A 217 -3.99 5.80 5.03
C ILE A 217 -2.69 5.48 5.76
N GLY A 218 -1.87 6.48 6.12
CA GLY A 218 -0.65 6.27 6.89
C GLY A 218 -0.90 5.58 8.23
N ARG A 219 -1.96 5.96 8.97
CA ARG A 219 -2.37 5.29 10.21
C ARG A 219 -2.75 3.82 9.97
N LEU A 220 -3.47 3.52 8.89
CA LEU A 220 -3.88 2.16 8.54
C LEU A 220 -2.69 1.29 8.14
N TYR A 221 -1.71 1.84 7.43
CA TYR A 221 -0.44 1.16 7.16
C TYR A 221 0.37 0.92 8.44
N VAL A 222 0.44 1.89 9.35
CA VAL A 222 1.06 1.68 10.67
C VAL A 222 0.34 0.59 11.45
N ALA A 223 -1.00 0.60 11.49
CA ALA A 223 -1.79 -0.44 12.15
C ALA A 223 -1.48 -1.83 11.57
N TYR A 224 -1.29 -1.92 10.25
CA TYR A 224 -0.85 -3.15 9.59
C TYR A 224 0.52 -3.63 10.07
N PHE A 225 1.54 -2.77 10.11
CA PHE A 225 2.86 -3.18 10.59
C PHE A 225 2.86 -3.53 12.09
N MET A 226 2.00 -2.88 12.89
CA MET A 226 1.78 -3.22 14.29
C MET A 226 1.13 -4.59 14.45
N GLU A 227 0.08 -4.91 13.68
CA GLU A 227 -0.59 -6.21 13.68
C GLU A 227 0.39 -7.33 13.25
N LEU A 228 1.18 -7.08 12.20
CA LEU A 228 2.20 -8.01 11.73
C LEU A 228 3.30 -8.28 12.77
N HIS A 229 3.77 -7.24 13.45
CA HIS A 229 4.72 -7.38 14.55
C HIS A 229 4.12 -8.16 15.73
N GLN A 230 2.88 -7.84 16.09
CA GLN A 230 2.18 -8.45 17.20
C GLN A 230 1.99 -9.96 16.98
N GLU A 231 1.52 -10.34 15.80
CA GLU A 231 1.25 -11.73 15.46
C GLU A 231 2.54 -12.57 15.40
N LEU A 232 3.61 -12.05 14.80
CA LEU A 232 4.77 -12.87 14.41
C LEU A 232 6.03 -12.67 15.25
N ILE A 233 6.13 -11.58 16.00
CA ILE A 233 7.30 -11.27 16.84
C ILE A 233 6.96 -11.37 18.32
N VAL A 234 5.83 -10.81 18.73
CA VAL A 234 5.38 -10.89 20.13
C VAL A 234 4.66 -12.21 20.40
N GLY A 235 3.89 -12.69 19.43
CA GLY A 235 3.14 -13.95 19.53
C GLY A 235 1.83 -13.84 20.31
N GLU A 236 1.29 -12.64 20.51
CA GLU A 236 -0.07 -12.47 21.03
C GLU A 236 -1.04 -12.23 19.86
N THR A 237 -2.14 -12.97 19.85
CA THR A 237 -3.22 -12.84 18.84
C THR A 237 -4.38 -11.98 19.34
N GLU A 238 -4.18 -11.20 20.41
CA GLU A 238 -5.20 -10.25 20.87
C GLU A 238 -5.17 -8.99 19.99
N ASP A 239 -6.31 -8.72 19.36
CA ASP A 239 -6.54 -7.57 18.46
C ASP A 239 -6.31 -6.23 19.20
N LEU A 240 -5.07 -5.75 19.21
CA LEU A 240 -4.74 -4.40 19.68
C LEU A 240 -5.49 -3.31 18.91
N ILE A 241 -5.93 -3.61 17.68
CA ILE A 241 -6.75 -2.73 16.84
C ILE A 241 -8.11 -2.43 17.49
N LEU A 242 -8.66 -3.37 18.28
CA LEU A 242 -9.92 -3.19 19.01
C LEU A 242 -9.73 -2.79 20.48
N GLY A 243 -8.47 -2.59 20.91
CA GLY A 243 -8.12 -2.37 22.31
C GLY A 243 -8.23 -3.67 23.13
N LYS A 244 -7.56 -3.70 24.29
CA LYS A 244 -7.48 -4.86 25.21
C LYS A 244 -8.83 -5.33 25.82
N SER A 245 -10.00 -5.02 25.25
CA SER A 245 -11.28 -5.11 25.98
C SER A 245 -12.30 -6.12 25.48
N LEU A 246 -11.97 -7.02 24.55
CA LEU A 246 -12.85 -8.15 24.25
C LEU A 246 -12.28 -9.40 24.91
N ASP A 247 -12.49 -9.49 26.23
CA ASP A 247 -12.30 -10.71 26.99
C ASP A 247 -13.04 -11.86 26.29
N ARG A 248 -12.31 -12.91 25.90
CA ARG A 248 -12.88 -14.10 25.24
C ARG A 248 -13.97 -14.77 26.08
N SER A 249 -14.03 -14.48 27.39
CA SER A 249 -15.11 -14.93 28.27
C SER A 249 -16.49 -14.36 27.91
N LEU A 250 -16.56 -13.19 27.27
CA LEU A 250 -17.81 -12.55 26.81
C LEU A 250 -18.35 -13.19 25.53
N LEU A 251 -17.48 -13.71 24.65
CA LEU A 251 -17.91 -14.38 23.42
C LEU A 251 -18.40 -15.82 23.67
N ALA A 252 -17.91 -16.47 24.72
CA ALA A 252 -18.36 -17.81 25.13
C ALA A 252 -19.75 -17.85 25.79
N GLN A 253 -20.37 -16.68 26.05
CA GLN A 253 -21.72 -16.60 26.61
C GLN A 253 -22.82 -16.46 25.55
N VAL A 254 -22.46 -16.46 24.25
CA VAL A 254 -23.42 -16.32 23.13
C VAL A 254 -23.40 -17.56 22.21
N SER A 255 -23.11 -18.73 22.76
CA SER A 255 -23.27 -20.04 22.11
C SER A 255 -24.30 -20.89 22.84
#